data_AF-A0A8J2X3I6-F1
#
_entry.id   AF-A0A8J2X3I6-F1
#
_cell.length_a   1.000
_cell.length_b   1.000
_cell.length_c   1.000
_cell.angle_alpha   90.00
_cell.angle_beta   90.00
_cell.angle_gamma   90.00
#
_symmetry.space_group_name_H-M   'P 1'
#
loop_
_entity.id
_entity.type
_entity.pdbx_description
1 polymer ?
#
loop_
_entity_poly.entity_id
_entity_poly.type
_entity_poly.pdbx_seq_one_letter_code
_entity_poly.pdbx_strand_id
1 'polypeptide(L)'
;MKLVATLALFTSAAALRTRSSSLHSKQALSVRGGGVDTRKRNCTQATWVGLASSGFILLPAGRDIVFYDGPRTAILPGDEELISALAIANPDAKRWFWGMWGLNHCFLSILKLQAINQKDKAMLKKLFIPTAATFLYCVLGQSDMGGAADLGGFIVICGLQTLAIGYLAYN
;
A
#
# COMPACT_ATOMS: atom_id res chain seq x y z
N MET A 1 -4.91 39.27 6.91
CA MET A 1 -4.29 37.93 6.76
C MET A 1 -4.78 37.07 7.92
N LYS A 2 -5.75 36.18 7.65
CA LYS A 2 -6.42 35.29 8.60
C LYS A 2 -6.02 33.84 8.26
N LEU A 3 -6.08 32.96 9.27
CA LEU A 3 -5.84 31.50 9.26
C LEU A 3 -4.41 31.02 9.61
N VAL A 4 -4.05 31.17 10.88
CA VAL A 4 -3.16 30.21 11.58
C VAL A 4 -3.75 30.01 12.98
N ALA A 5 -4.86 29.27 13.09
CA ALA A 5 -5.43 28.86 14.39
C ALA A 5 -6.60 27.86 14.22
N THR A 6 -6.40 26.72 13.56
CA THR A 6 -7.45 25.65 13.57
C THR A 6 -6.92 24.26 13.25
N LEU A 7 -5.91 23.77 13.97
CA LEU A 7 -5.56 22.34 13.91
C LEU A 7 -4.87 21.83 15.19
N ALA A 8 -5.47 22.10 16.36
CA ALA A 8 -4.95 21.62 17.65
C ALA A 8 -6.05 21.32 18.67
N LEU A 9 -7.21 20.80 18.23
CA LEU A 9 -8.39 20.68 19.10
C LEU A 9 -9.21 19.38 18.92
N PHE A 10 -8.59 18.23 18.62
CA PHE A 10 -9.31 16.95 18.59
C PHE A 10 -8.57 15.71 19.13
N THR A 11 -7.58 15.87 20.03
CA THR A 11 -6.84 14.72 20.60
C THR A 11 -6.85 14.59 22.13
N SER A 12 -7.70 15.33 22.87
CA SER A 12 -7.58 15.37 24.33
C SER A 12 -8.91 15.31 25.11
N ALA A 13 -9.78 14.32 24.84
CA ALA A 13 -11.03 14.19 25.60
C ALA A 13 -11.53 12.76 25.88
N ALA A 14 -10.68 11.74 25.85
CA ALA A 14 -11.09 10.36 26.19
C ALA A 14 -10.25 9.68 27.28
N ALA A 15 -9.40 10.44 27.98
CA ALA A 15 -8.51 9.88 28.98
C ALA A 15 -8.65 10.61 30.32
N LEU A 16 -9.83 10.63 30.93
CA LEU A 16 -9.95 10.99 32.35
C LEU A 16 -11.28 10.51 32.95
N ARG A 17 -11.22 9.38 33.66
CA ARG A 17 -12.09 8.88 34.77
C ARG A 17 -12.49 7.42 34.57
N THR A 18 -11.78 6.53 35.28
CA THR A 18 -12.28 5.89 36.50
C THR A 18 -11.10 5.18 37.17
N ARG A 19 -10.57 5.76 38.26
CA ARG A 19 -9.81 5.03 39.26
C ARG A 19 -10.83 4.39 40.20
N SER A 20 -10.80 3.06 40.31
CA SER A 20 -11.14 2.37 41.54
C SER A 20 -10.14 1.23 41.74
N SER A 21 -9.63 1.16 42.95
CA SER A 21 -8.50 0.36 43.42
C SER A 21 -8.98 -0.93 44.08
N SER A 22 -8.32 -2.05 43.81
CA SER A 22 -7.90 -2.98 44.88
C SER A 22 -6.81 -3.95 44.41
N LEU A 23 -5.83 -4.11 45.28
CA LEU A 23 -4.76 -5.10 45.25
C LEU A 23 -5.32 -6.52 45.33
N HIS A 24 -4.77 -7.46 44.56
CA HIS A 24 -4.05 -8.63 45.09
C HIS A 24 -3.57 -9.57 43.99
N SER A 25 -2.27 -9.88 44.05
CA SER A 25 -1.69 -11.21 43.88
C SER A 25 -2.29 -12.11 42.80
N LYS A 26 -1.59 -12.19 41.66
CA LYS A 26 -0.90 -13.42 41.24
C LYS A 26 -0.01 -13.05 40.07
N GLN A 27 1.26 -12.83 40.38
CA GLN A 27 2.32 -12.83 39.39
C GLN A 27 2.36 -14.25 38.82
N ALA A 28 1.59 -14.48 37.76
CA ALA A 28 1.62 -15.73 37.02
C ALA A 28 3.01 -15.83 36.41
N LEU A 29 3.79 -16.74 36.96
CA LEU A 29 5.08 -17.18 36.48
C LEU A 29 4.89 -17.73 35.05
N SER A 30 4.97 -16.83 34.06
CA SER A 30 4.92 -17.20 32.66
C SER A 30 6.27 -17.80 32.29
N VAL A 31 6.24 -19.10 32.06
CA VAL A 31 7.36 -19.95 31.68
C VAL A 31 8.18 -19.31 30.56
N ARG A 32 9.51 -19.30 30.74
CA ARG A 32 10.54 -18.95 29.76
C ARG A 32 10.57 -20.00 28.65
N GLY A 33 9.54 -19.97 27.82
CA GLY A 33 9.32 -20.78 26.63
C GLY A 33 8.35 -19.98 25.80
N GLY A 34 8.88 -18.94 25.14
CA GLY A 34 8.13 -17.89 24.46
C GLY A 34 7.32 -18.44 23.30
N GLY A 35 6.16 -19.01 23.60
CA GLY A 35 5.03 -18.99 22.70
C GLY A 35 4.77 -17.53 22.42
N VAL A 36 5.15 -17.08 21.22
CA VAL A 36 4.81 -15.76 20.71
C VAL A 36 3.32 -15.60 20.93
N ASP A 37 2.97 -14.64 21.78
CA ASP A 37 1.60 -14.31 22.16
C ASP A 37 0.88 -13.74 20.92
N THR A 38 0.54 -14.64 19.99
CA THR A 38 -0.02 -14.41 18.66
C THR A 38 -1.44 -13.85 18.74
N ARG A 39 -2.00 -13.76 19.95
CA ARG A 39 -3.40 -13.37 20.19
C ARG A 39 -3.58 -11.87 20.44
N LYS A 40 -2.51 -11.08 20.64
CA LYS A 40 -2.60 -9.61 20.85
C LYS A 40 -2.06 -8.74 19.71
N ARG A 41 -1.53 -9.33 18.63
CA ARG A 41 -1.24 -8.63 17.37
C ARG A 41 -1.86 -9.42 16.22
N ASN A 42 -3.13 -9.16 15.90
CA ASN A 42 -3.77 -9.67 14.67
C ASN A 42 -3.21 -8.97 13.41
N CYS A 43 -1.88 -8.84 13.29
CA CYS A 43 -1.21 -8.49 12.05
C CYS A 43 -0.84 -9.82 11.37
N THR A 44 -1.72 -10.27 10.48
CA THR A 44 -1.44 -11.44 9.64
C THR A 44 -0.32 -11.12 8.66
N GLN A 45 0.34 -12.13 8.09
CA GLN A 45 1.29 -11.90 6.99
C GLN A 45 0.66 -11.09 5.86
N ALA A 46 -0.62 -11.33 5.54
CA ALA A 46 -1.37 -10.55 4.58
C ALA A 46 -1.51 -9.07 4.96
N THR A 47 -1.61 -8.74 6.24
CA THR A 47 -1.62 -7.34 6.74
C THR A 47 -0.30 -6.65 6.37
N TRP A 48 0.84 -7.27 6.65
CA TRP A 48 2.15 -6.70 6.33
C TRP A 48 2.39 -6.60 4.83
N VAL A 49 2.04 -7.63 4.07
CA VAL A 49 2.15 -7.62 2.60
C VAL A 49 1.26 -6.52 2.02
N GLY A 50 0.01 -6.40 2.48
CA GLY A 50 -0.91 -5.36 2.03
C GLY A 50 -0.43 -3.96 2.35
N LEU A 51 0.12 -3.72 3.55
CA LEU A 51 0.69 -2.43 3.93
C LEU A 51 1.96 -2.11 3.13
N ALA A 52 2.91 -3.04 3.06
CA ALA A 52 4.17 -2.83 2.37
C ALA A 52 3.96 -2.61 0.86
N SER A 53 3.16 -3.45 0.21
CA SER A 53 2.84 -3.29 -1.22
C SER A 53 2.08 -2.00 -1.51
N SER A 54 1.11 -1.60 -0.67
CA SER A 54 0.37 -0.34 -0.86
C SER A 54 1.24 0.89 -0.59
N GLY A 55 2.13 0.83 0.40
CA GLY A 55 3.09 1.91 0.65
C GLY A 55 4.11 2.04 -0.47
N PHE A 56 4.60 0.91 -1.00
CA PHE A 56 5.61 0.88 -2.06
C PHE A 56 5.17 1.67 -3.30
N ILE A 57 3.90 1.57 -3.70
CA ILE A 57 3.34 2.28 -4.85
C ILE A 57 3.55 3.80 -4.80
N LEU A 58 3.63 4.37 -3.61
CA LEU A 58 3.82 5.81 -3.44
C LEU A 58 5.25 6.25 -3.80
N LEU A 59 6.23 5.34 -3.79
CA LEU A 59 7.62 5.62 -4.14
C LEU A 59 7.81 5.93 -5.64
N PRO A 60 7.45 5.04 -6.58
CA PRO A 60 7.55 5.34 -8.00
C PRO A 60 6.64 6.52 -8.39
N ALA A 61 5.45 6.65 -7.79
CA ALA A 61 4.60 7.81 -8.03
C ALA A 61 5.24 9.13 -7.59
N GLY A 62 5.91 9.14 -6.43
CA GLY A 62 6.67 10.29 -5.95
C GLY A 62 7.85 10.60 -6.87
N ARG A 63 8.58 9.58 -7.34
CA ARG A 63 9.65 9.75 -8.33
C ARG A 63 9.12 10.41 -9.60
N ASP A 64 8.03 9.90 -10.15
CA ASP A 64 7.48 10.35 -11.42
C ASP A 64 6.97 11.82 -11.38
N ILE A 65 6.55 12.32 -10.21
CA ILE A 65 6.19 13.74 -9.99
C ILE A 65 7.44 14.62 -9.86
N VAL A 66 8.45 14.17 -9.11
CA VAL A 66 9.61 14.99 -8.73
C VAL A 66 10.69 15.00 -9.82
N PHE A 67 10.85 13.90 -10.55
CA PHE A 67 11.92 13.70 -11.55
C PHE A 67 11.41 13.83 -12.99
N TYR A 68 10.44 14.71 -13.24
CA TYR A 68 9.95 14.94 -14.60
C TYR A 68 11.09 15.37 -15.56
N ASP A 69 12.09 16.10 -15.05
CA ASP A 69 13.23 16.65 -15.83
C ASP A 69 14.63 16.16 -15.35
N GLY A 70 14.72 15.08 -14.57
CA GLY A 70 15.99 14.54 -14.04
C GLY A 70 16.28 13.09 -14.43
N PRO A 71 17.48 12.55 -14.14
CA PRO A 71 17.77 11.13 -14.34
C PRO A 71 16.82 10.32 -13.46
N ARG A 72 15.90 9.59 -14.10
CA ARG A 72 14.94 8.74 -13.39
C ARG A 72 15.68 7.55 -12.79
N THR A 73 15.75 7.50 -11.47
CA THR A 73 16.31 6.35 -10.77
C THR A 73 15.37 5.15 -10.90
N ALA A 74 15.92 4.01 -11.31
CA ALA A 74 15.19 2.75 -11.26
C ALA A 74 15.04 2.28 -9.82
N ILE A 75 13.80 1.97 -9.43
CA ILE A 75 13.42 1.52 -8.08
C ILE A 75 13.12 0.02 -8.09
N LEU A 76 12.69 -0.51 -9.24
CA LEU A 76 12.34 -1.91 -9.42
C LEU A 76 13.19 -2.59 -10.50
N PRO A 77 13.31 -3.93 -10.44
CA PRO A 77 13.74 -4.72 -11.60
C PRO A 77 12.84 -4.42 -12.81
N GLY A 78 13.46 -4.19 -13.97
CA GLY A 78 12.79 -3.83 -15.23
C GLY A 78 12.46 -2.35 -15.42
N ASP A 79 12.58 -1.56 -14.36
CA ASP A 79 12.24 -0.13 -14.36
C ASP A 79 13.20 0.71 -15.22
N GLU A 80 14.47 0.31 -15.36
CA GLU A 80 15.43 0.95 -16.29
C GLU A 80 14.98 0.85 -17.76
N GLU A 81 14.46 -0.32 -18.15
CA GLU A 81 13.97 -0.58 -19.49
C GLU A 81 12.68 0.21 -19.73
N LEU A 82 11.78 0.23 -18.75
CA LEU A 82 10.56 1.04 -18.78
C LEU A 82 10.86 2.54 -18.88
N ILE A 83 11.80 3.05 -18.09
CA ILE A 83 12.25 4.44 -18.14
C ILE A 83 12.81 4.76 -19.52
N SER A 84 13.64 3.87 -20.08
CA SER A 84 14.23 4.03 -21.40
C SER A 84 13.16 4.04 -22.50
N ALA A 85 12.18 3.14 -22.43
CA ALA A 85 11.05 3.10 -23.36
C ALA A 85 10.19 4.37 -23.31
N LEU A 86 9.97 4.91 -22.11
CA LEU A 86 9.26 6.17 -21.91
C LEU A 86 10.04 7.37 -22.49
N ALA A 87 11.37 7.39 -22.34
CA ALA A 87 12.24 8.43 -22.86
C ALA A 87 12.32 8.41 -24.40
N ILE A 88 12.36 7.22 -25.01
CA ILE A 88 12.38 7.00 -26.47
C ILE A 88 11.01 7.33 -27.11
N ALA A 89 10.03 7.76 -26.31
CA ALA A 89 8.67 8.08 -26.75
C ALA A 89 7.92 6.87 -27.33
N ASN A 90 8.19 5.65 -26.85
CA ASN A 90 7.41 4.48 -27.22
C ASN A 90 5.92 4.73 -26.87
N PRO A 91 5.00 4.69 -27.86
CA PRO A 91 3.61 5.06 -27.66
C PRO A 91 2.87 4.11 -26.70
N ASP A 92 3.22 2.83 -26.70
CA ASP A 92 2.61 1.82 -25.83
C ASP A 92 3.09 1.97 -24.38
N ALA A 93 4.38 2.23 -24.17
CA ALA A 93 4.92 2.56 -22.85
C ALA A 93 4.26 3.82 -22.27
N LYS A 94 4.09 4.87 -23.09
CA LYS A 94 3.41 6.11 -22.68
C LYS A 94 1.94 5.87 -22.36
N ARG A 95 1.21 5.15 -23.22
CA ARG A 95 -0.19 4.80 -23.00
C ARG A 95 -0.36 4.03 -21.70
N TRP A 96 0.51 3.04 -21.48
CA TRP A 96 0.49 2.25 -20.26
C TRP A 96 0.70 3.12 -19.02
N PHE A 97 1.76 3.93 -19.02
CA PHE A 97 2.14 4.80 -17.91
C PHE A 97 1.02 5.78 -17.55
N TRP A 98 0.46 6.49 -18.54
CA TRP A 98 -0.65 7.42 -18.29
C TRP A 98 -1.93 6.70 -17.87
N GLY A 99 -2.19 5.48 -18.33
CA GLY A 99 -3.31 4.69 -17.84
C GLY A 99 -3.13 4.24 -16.38
N MET A 100 -1.90 3.93 -15.93
CA MET A 100 -1.62 3.67 -14.51
C MET A 100 -1.93 4.90 -13.63
N TRP A 101 -1.58 6.10 -14.10
CA TRP A 101 -1.96 7.36 -13.47
C TRP A 101 -3.49 7.58 -13.51
N GLY A 102 -4.14 7.24 -14.63
CA GLY A 102 -5.58 7.33 -14.84
C GLY A 102 -6.41 6.42 -13.92
N LEU A 103 -5.86 5.27 -13.50
CA LEU A 103 -6.47 4.40 -12.48
C LEU A 103 -6.43 5.02 -11.07
N ASN A 104 -5.83 6.21 -10.91
CA ASN A 104 -5.63 6.90 -9.64
C ASN A 104 -5.02 5.98 -8.57
N HIS A 105 -4.02 5.23 -9.00
CA HIS A 105 -3.40 4.15 -8.26
C HIS A 105 -2.84 4.60 -6.90
N CYS A 106 -2.34 5.84 -6.82
CA CYS A 106 -1.82 6.45 -5.58
C CYS A 106 -2.92 6.65 -4.55
N PHE A 107 -4.06 7.24 -4.94
CA PHE A 107 -5.20 7.44 -4.05
C PHE A 107 -5.77 6.11 -3.57
N LEU A 108 -5.92 5.14 -4.49
CA LEU A 108 -6.34 3.79 -4.13
C LEU A 108 -5.39 3.14 -3.12
N SER A 109 -4.09 3.39 -3.23
CA SER A 109 -3.09 2.85 -2.31
C SER A 109 -3.19 3.47 -0.91
N ILE A 110 -3.47 4.78 -0.82
CA ILE A 110 -3.74 5.45 0.46
C ILE A 110 -5.01 4.86 1.12
N LEU A 111 -6.09 4.68 0.34
CA LEU A 111 -7.32 4.06 0.85
C LEU A 111 -7.09 2.63 1.34
N LYS A 112 -6.24 1.84 0.66
CA LYS A 112 -5.86 0.50 1.11
C LYS A 112 -5.13 0.55 2.45
N LEU A 113 -4.13 1.43 2.59
CA LEU A 113 -3.41 1.61 3.86
C LEU A 113 -4.36 1.94 5.00
N GLN A 114 -5.27 2.89 4.78
CA GLN A 114 -6.27 3.28 5.78
C GLN A 114 -7.19 2.11 6.13
N ALA A 115 -7.75 1.42 5.12
CA ALA A 115 -8.68 0.31 5.32
C ALA A 115 -8.03 -0.87 6.06
N ILE A 116 -6.76 -1.19 5.76
CA ILE A 116 -6.00 -2.23 6.47
C ILE A 116 -5.79 -1.83 7.94
N ASN A 117 -5.35 -0.59 8.19
CA ASN A 117 -5.09 -0.09 9.55
C ASN A 117 -6.37 -0.03 10.40
N GLN A 118 -7.50 0.36 9.80
CA GLN A 118 -8.80 0.43 10.46
C GLN A 118 -9.53 -0.93 10.51
N LYS A 119 -8.97 -1.97 9.86
CA LYS A 119 -9.61 -3.29 9.67
C LYS A 119 -11.01 -3.18 9.05
N ASP A 120 -11.19 -2.22 8.14
CA ASP A 120 -12.46 -1.98 7.46
C ASP A 120 -12.65 -2.97 6.29
N LYS A 121 -13.28 -4.11 6.59
CA LYS A 121 -13.57 -5.14 5.60
C LYS A 121 -14.49 -4.66 4.47
N ALA A 122 -15.42 -3.74 4.75
CA ALA A 122 -16.34 -3.24 3.73
C ALA A 122 -15.58 -2.40 2.70
N MET A 123 -14.66 -1.55 3.16
CA MET A 123 -13.77 -0.80 2.28
C MET A 123 -12.81 -1.73 1.53
N LEU A 124 -12.21 -2.72 2.19
CA LEU A 124 -11.30 -3.68 1.55
C LEU A 124 -11.98 -4.46 0.41
N LYS A 125 -13.24 -4.88 0.58
CA LYS A 125 -14.03 -5.53 -0.50
C LYS A 125 -14.22 -4.62 -1.70
N LYS A 126 -14.51 -3.33 -1.47
CA LYS A 126 -14.65 -2.34 -2.56
C LYS A 126 -13.32 -2.08 -3.26
N LEU A 127 -12.22 -2.04 -2.49
CA LEU A 127 -10.87 -1.81 -3.01
C LEU A 127 -10.28 -3.04 -3.72
N PHE A 128 -10.80 -4.24 -3.47
CA PHE A 128 -10.32 -5.46 -4.11
C PHE A 128 -10.47 -5.42 -5.64
N ILE A 129 -11.65 -5.03 -6.14
CA ILE A 129 -11.94 -4.95 -7.59
C ILE A 129 -10.94 -4.06 -8.33
N PRO A 130 -10.74 -2.78 -7.96
CA PRO A 130 -9.77 -1.94 -8.66
C PRO A 130 -8.34 -2.42 -8.45
N THR A 131 -8.01 -3.09 -7.34
CA THR A 131 -6.68 -3.70 -7.14
C THR A 131 -6.42 -4.83 -8.13
N ALA A 132 -7.40 -5.73 -8.31
CA ALA A 132 -7.32 -6.80 -9.29
C ALA A 132 -7.29 -6.25 -10.73
N ALA A 133 -8.04 -5.18 -11.01
CA ALA A 133 -7.99 -4.49 -12.30
C ALA A 133 -6.60 -3.89 -12.58
N THR A 134 -5.95 -3.28 -11.58
CA THR A 134 -4.56 -2.78 -11.72
C THR A 134 -3.59 -3.91 -12.01
N PHE A 135 -3.70 -5.05 -11.30
CA PHE A 135 -2.86 -6.20 -11.58
C PHE A 135 -3.05 -6.72 -13.01
N LEU A 136 -4.30 -6.89 -13.46
CA LEU A 136 -4.59 -7.31 -14.82
C LEU A 136 -4.05 -6.32 -15.86
N TYR A 137 -4.17 -5.02 -15.59
CA TYR A 137 -3.64 -3.96 -16.44
C TYR A 137 -2.11 -4.05 -16.58
N CYS A 138 -1.37 -4.35 -15.50
CA CYS A 138 0.07 -4.58 -15.55
C CYS A 138 0.43 -5.82 -16.40
N VAL A 139 -0.32 -6.92 -16.25
CA VAL A 139 -0.09 -8.15 -17.03
C VAL A 139 -0.34 -7.95 -18.52
N LEU A 140 -1.43 -7.27 -18.88
CA LEU A 140 -1.75 -6.95 -20.27
C LEU A 140 -0.72 -5.98 -20.85
N GLY A 141 -0.34 -4.95 -20.09
CA GLY A 141 0.69 -3.99 -20.49
C GLY A 141 2.04 -4.64 -20.83
N GLN A 142 2.45 -5.68 -20.10
CA GLN A 142 3.68 -6.42 -20.41
C GLN A 142 3.61 -7.09 -21.78
N SER A 143 2.44 -7.62 -22.13
CA SER A 143 2.21 -8.28 -23.42
C SER A 143 2.20 -7.26 -24.56
N ASP A 144 1.52 -6.13 -24.35
CA ASP A 144 1.39 -5.05 -25.34
C ASP A 144 2.74 -4.37 -25.64
N MET A 145 3.64 -4.30 -24.65
CA MET A 145 4.97 -3.71 -24.84
C MET A 145 5.94 -4.59 -25.64
N GLY A 146 5.62 -5.86 -25.89
CA GLY A 146 6.41 -6.72 -26.80
C GLY A 146 7.89 -6.85 -26.43
N GLY A 147 8.26 -6.70 -25.15
CA GLY A 147 9.64 -6.70 -24.68
C GLY A 147 10.37 -5.36 -24.73
N ALA A 148 9.70 -4.26 -25.11
CA ALA A 148 10.27 -2.91 -25.06
C ALA A 148 10.49 -2.40 -23.62
N ALA A 149 9.83 -3.00 -22.64
CA ALA A 149 10.03 -2.76 -21.22
C ALA A 149 9.66 -4.00 -20.40
N ASP A 150 10.29 -4.13 -19.24
CA ASP A 150 9.97 -5.15 -18.23
C ASP A 150 9.16 -4.54 -17.07
N LEU A 151 7.91 -4.98 -16.94
CA LEU A 151 6.97 -4.63 -15.87
C LEU A 151 6.92 -5.70 -14.77
N GLY A 152 7.78 -6.71 -14.82
CA GLY A 152 7.75 -7.87 -13.92
C GLY A 152 7.73 -7.49 -12.44
N GLY A 153 8.54 -6.49 -12.05
CA GLY A 153 8.53 -5.96 -10.68
C GLY A 153 7.17 -5.40 -10.25
N PHE A 154 6.52 -4.61 -11.11
CA PHE A 154 5.18 -4.07 -10.86
C PHE A 154 4.11 -5.16 -10.82
N ILE A 155 4.17 -6.13 -11.74
CA ILE A 155 3.24 -7.26 -11.79
C ILE A 155 3.27 -8.03 -10.48
N VAL A 156 4.46 -8.36 -9.98
CA VAL A 156 4.63 -9.09 -8.71
C VAL A 156 4.04 -8.31 -7.54
N ILE A 157 4.32 -7.01 -7.43
CA ILE A 157 3.82 -6.17 -6.34
C ILE A 157 2.30 -6.05 -6.39
N CYS A 158 1.72 -5.77 -7.57
CA CYS A 158 0.28 -5.68 -7.74
C CYS A 158 -0.42 -7.03 -7.52
N GLY A 159 0.22 -8.15 -7.89
CA GLY A 159 -0.28 -9.50 -7.63
C GLY A 159 -0.33 -9.81 -6.13
N LEU A 160 0.77 -9.57 -5.41
CA LEU A 160 0.84 -9.72 -3.95
C LEU A 160 -0.16 -8.81 -3.24
N GLN A 161 -0.31 -7.57 -3.69
CA GLN A 161 -1.31 -6.65 -3.17
C GLN A 161 -2.74 -7.19 -3.39
N THR A 162 -3.04 -7.70 -4.57
CA THR A 162 -4.36 -8.28 -4.90
C THR A 162 -4.68 -9.46 -3.98
N LEU A 163 -3.73 -10.39 -3.81
CA LEU A 163 -3.89 -11.55 -2.93
C LEU A 163 -4.06 -11.13 -1.46
N ALA A 164 -3.24 -10.19 -0.98
CA ALA A 164 -3.33 -9.70 0.39
C ALA A 164 -4.66 -8.99 0.69
N ILE A 165 -5.08 -8.07 -0.19
CA ILE A 165 -6.36 -7.37 -0.03
C ILE A 165 -7.53 -8.34 -0.16
N GLY A 166 -7.48 -9.30 -1.08
CA GLY A 166 -8.50 -10.34 -1.22
C GLY A 166 -8.62 -11.18 0.06
N TYR A 167 -7.50 -11.64 0.61
CA TYR A 167 -7.49 -12.37 1.88
C TYR A 167 -8.10 -11.53 3.02
N LEU A 168 -7.66 -10.28 3.20
CA LEU A 168 -8.14 -9.41 4.28
C LEU A 168 -9.61 -8.98 4.11
N ALA A 169 -10.13 -8.97 2.89
CA ALA A 169 -11.51 -8.61 2.59
C ALA A 169 -12.50 -9.74 2.91
N TYR A 170 -12.10 -10.99 2.73
CA TYR A 170 -13.00 -12.15 2.76
C TYR A 170 -12.77 -13.16 3.89
N ASN A 171 -11.61 -13.13 4.57
CA ASN A 171 -11.42 -13.77 5.89
C ASN A 171 -11.73 -12.80 7.02
#